data_AF-A0A958VDW4-F1
#
_entry.id   AF-A0A958VDW4-F1
#
_cell.length_a   1.000
_cell.length_b   1.000
_cell.length_c   1.000
_cell.angle_alpha   90.00
_cell.angle_beta   90.00
_cell.angle_gamma   90.00
#
_symmetry.space_group_name_H-M   'P 1'
#
loop_
_entity.id
_entity.type
_entity.pdbx_description
1 polymer ?
#
loop_
_entity_poly.entity_id
_entity_poly.type
_entity_poly.pdbx_seq_one_letter_code
_entity_poly.pdbx_strand_id
1 'polypeptide(L)'
;NVFTPLYEENLRRIQADFLLYKRRKAIVEHPFGTIKRSWGFDHIMTKQFMHIAKADVGLIFCAYNLRRIINIIGINKLLETLKAGRLAALNTLIYLLNARLKPIQSFFRFLKRQTFNSSQFAFHLNNLILFPKYKMNSAGF
;
A
#
# COMPACT_ATOMS: atom_id res chain seq x y z
N ASN A 1 -5.21 19.91 42.96
CA ASN A 1 -4.90 20.57 41.68
C ASN A 1 -4.37 19.48 40.73
N VAL A 2 -5.09 19.18 39.64
CA VAL A 2 -4.86 17.98 38.79
C VAL A 2 -3.57 18.07 37.96
N PHE A 3 -3.13 19.29 37.65
CA PHE A 3 -1.97 19.52 36.77
C PHE A 3 -0.62 19.54 37.49
N THR A 4 -0.61 19.78 38.79
CA THR A 4 0.59 19.81 39.63
C THR A 4 1.48 18.57 39.47
N PRO A 5 0.96 17.32 39.59
CA PRO A 5 1.80 16.13 39.42
C PRO A 5 2.36 15.97 38.00
N LEU A 6 1.62 16.39 36.97
CA LEU A 6 2.09 16.34 35.57
C LEU A 6 3.23 17.32 35.31
N TYR A 7 3.13 18.51 35.90
CA TYR A 7 4.17 19.53 35.81
C TYR A 7 5.46 19.09 36.50
N GLU A 8 5.36 18.57 37.71
CA GLU A 8 6.49 18.05 38.47
C GLU A 8 7.19 16.89 37.74
N GLU A 9 6.43 15.97 37.18
CA GLU A 9 6.97 14.85 36.41
C GLU A 9 7.70 15.31 35.14
N ASN A 10 7.14 16.29 34.42
CA ASN A 10 7.81 16.87 33.26
C ASN A 10 9.10 17.61 33.67
N LEU A 11 9.09 18.33 34.80
CA LEU A 11 10.29 18.97 35.33
C LEU A 11 11.39 17.95 35.63
N ARG A 12 11.05 16.82 36.28
CA ARG A 12 12.02 15.74 36.54
C ARG A 12 12.64 15.22 35.24
N ARG A 13 11.85 15.04 34.19
CA ARG A 13 12.33 14.60 32.86
C ARG A 13 13.24 15.62 32.19
N ILE A 14 12.92 16.91 32.31
CA ILE A 14 13.74 18.01 31.79
C ILE A 14 15.08 18.06 32.53
N GLN A 15 15.07 17.88 33.85
CA GLN A 15 16.28 17.88 34.67
C GLN A 15 17.17 16.66 34.39
N ALA A 16 16.56 15.49 34.18
CA ALA A 16 17.28 14.25 33.87
C ALA A 16 18.06 14.32 32.55
N ASP A 17 17.51 14.96 31.51
CA ASP A 17 18.20 15.15 30.23
C ASP A 17 17.96 16.55 29.63
N PHE A 18 18.61 17.53 30.24
CA PHE A 18 18.47 18.93 29.88
C PHE A 18 18.93 19.25 28.45
N LEU A 19 20.04 18.64 28.02
CA LEU A 19 20.62 18.90 26.70
C LEU A 19 19.71 18.38 25.59
N LEU A 20 19.13 17.18 25.76
CA LEU A 20 18.15 16.63 24.82
C LEU A 20 16.90 17.51 24.76
N TYR A 21 16.39 17.94 25.92
CA TYR A 21 15.22 18.83 25.97
C TYR A 21 15.47 20.14 25.22
N LYS A 22 16.62 20.79 25.47
CA LYS A 22 17.00 22.04 24.78
C LYS A 22 17.10 21.85 23.27
N ARG A 23 17.68 20.73 22.81
CA ARG A 23 17.77 20.42 21.37
C ARG A 23 16.39 20.20 20.74
N ARG A 24 15.51 19.42 21.39
CA ARG A 24 14.14 19.19 20.91
C ARG A 24 13.35 20.49 20.83
N LYS A 25 13.47 21.33 21.87
CA LYS A 25 12.86 22.66 21.91
C LYS A 25 13.28 23.49 20.70
N ALA A 26 14.58 23.61 20.42
CA ALA A 26 15.09 24.35 19.27
C ALA A 26 14.59 23.80 17.92
N ILE A 27 14.56 22.47 17.77
CA ILE A 27 14.08 21.79 16.54
C ILE A 27 12.60 22.09 16.29
N VAL A 28 11.79 22.20 17.35
CA VAL A 28 10.34 22.40 17.25
C VAL A 28 9.98 23.88 17.13
N GLU A 29 10.61 24.75 17.92
CA GLU A 29 10.29 26.18 17.95
C GLU A 29 10.58 26.88 16.63
N HIS A 30 11.64 26.48 15.91
CA HIS A 30 12.01 27.11 14.66
C HIS A 30 10.95 26.91 13.53
N PRO A 31 10.47 25.68 13.24
CA PRO A 31 9.32 25.44 12.36
C PRO A 31 8.07 26.21 12.77
N PHE A 32 7.69 26.16 14.04
CA PHE A 32 6.50 26.86 14.53
C PHE A 32 6.62 28.38 14.38
N GLY A 33 7.79 28.94 14.68
CA GLY A 33 8.08 30.36 14.48
C GLY A 33 7.98 30.76 13.02
N THR A 34 8.56 29.97 12.11
CA THR A 34 8.51 30.23 10.66
C THR A 34 7.07 30.21 10.15
N ILE A 35 6.31 29.18 10.50
CA ILE A 35 4.92 29.02 10.05
C ILE A 35 4.03 30.15 10.58
N LYS A 36 4.13 30.47 11.87
CA LYS A 36 3.25 31.47 12.49
C LYS A 36 3.65 32.90 12.17
N ARG A 37 4.95 33.23 12.21
CA ARG A 37 5.45 34.61 12.07
C ARG A 37 5.83 34.96 10.64
N SER A 38 6.57 34.09 9.96
CA SER A 38 7.05 34.39 8.60
C SER A 38 6.00 34.10 7.54
N TRP A 39 5.19 33.04 7.70
CA TRP A 39 4.15 32.67 6.73
C TRP A 39 2.77 33.21 7.11
N GLY A 40 2.63 33.83 8.29
CA GLY A 40 1.36 34.42 8.73
C GLY A 40 0.25 33.40 9.01
N PHE A 41 0.58 32.15 9.33
CA PHE A 41 -0.41 31.14 9.72
C PHE A 41 -0.73 31.26 11.22
N ASP A 42 -1.42 32.33 11.58
CA ASP A 42 -1.83 32.65 12.95
C ASP A 42 -3.23 32.10 13.31
N HIS A 43 -4.11 31.98 12.31
CA HIS A 43 -5.45 31.43 12.46
C HIS A 43 -5.81 30.46 11.33
N ILE A 44 -6.74 29.56 11.63
CA ILE A 44 -7.34 28.66 10.65
C ILE A 44 -8.49 29.40 9.98
N MET A 45 -8.48 29.47 8.65
CA MET A 45 -9.51 30.19 7.90
C MET A 45 -10.85 29.43 7.91
N THR A 46 -10.81 28.10 7.96
CA THR A 46 -12.02 27.29 7.96
C THR A 46 -12.79 27.40 9.28
N LYS A 47 -13.99 27.98 9.21
CA LYS A 47 -14.85 28.25 10.38
C LYS A 47 -15.82 27.12 10.74
N GLN A 48 -15.78 25.97 10.04
CA GLN A 48 -16.72 24.87 10.26
C GLN A 48 -15.99 23.60 10.66
N PHE A 49 -16.39 23.03 11.81
CA PHE A 49 -15.97 21.77 12.42
C PHE A 49 -14.46 21.54 12.62
N MET A 50 -14.09 21.05 13.82
CA MET A 50 -12.71 20.74 14.20
C MET A 50 -11.99 19.77 13.24
N HIS A 51 -12.71 18.90 12.52
CA HIS A 51 -12.09 17.97 11.58
C HIS A 51 -11.56 18.67 10.31
N ILE A 52 -12.21 19.74 9.85
CA ILE A 52 -11.77 20.49 8.68
C ILE A 52 -10.59 21.39 9.05
N ALA A 53 -10.62 21.95 10.27
CA ALA A 53 -9.49 22.70 10.84
C ALA A 53 -8.18 21.89 10.86
N LYS A 54 -8.27 20.56 11.03
CA LYS A 54 -7.09 19.66 10.95
C LYS A 54 -6.49 19.60 9.55
N ALA A 55 -7.28 19.77 8.50
CA ALA A 55 -6.78 19.75 7.12
C ALA A 55 -5.87 20.96 6.86
N ASP A 56 -6.28 22.16 7.28
CA ASP A 56 -5.50 23.40 7.12
C ASP A 56 -4.14 23.31 7.86
N VAL A 57 -4.18 22.81 9.10
CA VAL A 57 -2.97 22.59 9.91
C VAL A 57 -2.10 21.49 9.31
N GLY A 58 -2.70 20.41 8.80
CA GLY A 58 -1.97 19.35 8.12
C GLY A 58 -1.27 19.87 6.86
N LEU A 59 -1.98 20.66 6.05
CA LEU A 59 -1.47 21.22 4.80
C LEU A 59 -0.29 22.15 5.05
N ILE A 60 -0.36 23.06 6.02
CA ILE A 60 0.75 23.98 6.30
C ILE A 60 2.01 23.24 6.79
N PHE A 61 1.86 22.19 7.58
CA PHE A 61 2.97 21.36 8.01
C PHE A 61 3.57 20.55 6.85
N CYS A 62 2.72 19.99 5.98
CA CYS A 62 3.17 19.32 4.76
C CYS A 62 3.96 20.30 3.85
N ALA A 63 3.45 21.51 3.65
CA ALA A 63 4.11 22.54 2.85
C ALA A 63 5.46 22.96 3.46
N TYR A 64 5.53 23.16 4.78
CA TYR A 64 6.78 23.47 5.48
C TYR A 64 7.81 22.34 5.31
N ASN A 65 7.40 21.09 5.54
CA ASN A 65 8.27 19.94 5.39
C ASN A 65 8.77 19.78 3.95
N LEU A 66 7.90 19.97 2.95
CA LEU A 66 8.28 19.92 1.54
C LEU A 66 9.30 21.00 1.19
N ARG A 67 9.05 22.25 1.59
CA ARG A 67 9.99 23.36 1.37
C ARG A 67 11.33 23.08 2.07
N ARG A 68 11.30 22.55 3.29
CA ARG A 68 12.51 22.18 4.04
C ARG A 68 13.30 21.08 3.34
N ILE A 69 12.64 20.06 2.81
CA ILE A 69 13.29 19.01 2.02
C ILE A 69 13.94 19.63 0.78
N ILE A 70 13.21 20.43 0.01
CA ILE A 70 13.74 21.10 -1.18
C ILE A 70 14.96 21.96 -0.83
N ASN A 71 14.93 22.69 0.29
CA ASN A 71 16.06 23.51 0.72
C ASN A 71 17.29 22.69 1.15
N ILE A 72 17.10 21.50 1.72
CA ILE A 72 18.22 20.65 2.21
C ILE A 72 18.85 19.85 1.07
N ILE A 73 18.04 19.22 0.22
CA ILE A 73 18.54 18.29 -0.81
C ILE A 73 18.49 18.83 -2.24
N GLY A 74 17.77 19.93 -2.48
CA GLY A 74 17.52 20.49 -3.81
C GLY A 74 16.37 19.78 -4.55
N ILE A 75 15.76 20.51 -5.50
CA ILE A 75 14.62 20.02 -6.28
C ILE A 75 15.00 18.85 -7.21
N ASN A 76 16.18 18.90 -7.84
CA ASN A 76 16.61 17.87 -8.79
C ASN A 76 16.78 16.51 -8.10
N LYS A 77 17.50 16.49 -6.96
CA LYS A 77 17.71 15.27 -6.16
C LYS A 77 16.41 14.72 -5.60
N LEU A 78 15.47 15.60 -5.21
CA LEU A 78 14.14 15.19 -4.79
C LEU A 78 13.41 14.45 -5.92
N LEU A 79 13.40 15.01 -7.13
CA LEU A 79 12.74 14.39 -8.29
C LEU A 79 13.37 13.04 -8.66
N GLU A 80 14.70 12.94 -8.64
CA GLU A 80 15.41 11.67 -8.86
C GLU A 80 15.01 10.61 -7.83
N THR A 81 14.99 10.98 -6.55
CA THR A 81 14.60 10.08 -5.45
C THR A 81 13.16 9.60 -5.62
N LEU A 82 12.24 10.50 -5.97
CA LEU A 82 10.85 10.15 -6.22
C LEU A 82 10.68 9.24 -7.43
N LYS A 83 11.42 9.48 -8.52
CA LYS A 83 11.42 8.60 -9.71
C LYS A 83 11.92 7.20 -9.36
N ALA A 84 13.03 7.09 -8.64
CA ALA A 84 13.60 5.81 -8.23
C ALA A 84 12.63 5.04 -7.31
N GLY A 85 12.06 5.71 -6.30
CA GLY A 85 11.08 5.11 -5.40
C GLY A 85 9.83 4.62 -6.14
N ARG A 86 9.32 5.39 -7.10
CA ARG A 86 8.18 4.99 -7.95
C ARG A 86 8.47 3.72 -8.74
N LEU A 87 9.66 3.61 -9.36
CA LEU A 87 10.05 2.42 -10.12
C LEU A 87 10.14 1.18 -9.21
N ALA A 88 10.74 1.32 -8.03
CA ALA A 88 10.83 0.23 -7.06
C ALA A 88 9.44 -0.25 -6.58
N ALA A 89 8.53 0.69 -6.31
CA ALA A 89 7.16 0.39 -5.92
C ALA A 89 6.40 -0.35 -7.03
N LEU A 90 6.52 0.10 -8.29
CA LEU A 90 5.90 -0.55 -9.44
C LEU A 90 6.45 -1.97 -9.65
N ASN A 91 7.77 -2.16 -9.57
CA ASN A 91 8.38 -3.48 -9.69
C ASN A 91 7.91 -4.43 -8.59
N THR A 92 7.80 -3.92 -7.36
CA THR A 92 7.28 -4.69 -6.22
C THR A 92 5.81 -5.06 -6.44
N LEU A 93 4.99 -4.11 -6.90
CA LEU A 93 3.59 -4.36 -7.21
C LEU A 93 3.42 -5.41 -8.32
N ILE A 94 4.20 -5.31 -9.40
CA ILE A 94 4.22 -6.30 -10.49
C ILE A 94 4.62 -7.68 -9.95
N TYR A 95 5.64 -7.76 -9.11
CA TYR A 95 6.06 -9.01 -8.48
C TYR A 95 4.93 -9.63 -7.63
N LEU A 96 4.25 -8.81 -6.82
CA LEU A 96 3.12 -9.26 -5.99
C LEU A 96 1.93 -9.73 -6.85
N LEU A 97 1.59 -9.01 -7.92
CA LEU A 97 0.52 -9.40 -8.85
C LEU A 97 0.87 -10.71 -9.55
N ASN A 98 2.10 -10.85 -10.06
CA ASN A 98 2.56 -12.10 -10.68
C ASN A 98 2.54 -13.27 -9.69
N ALA A 99 2.94 -13.06 -8.44
CA ALA A 99 2.85 -14.08 -7.39
C ALA A 99 1.40 -14.53 -7.14
N ARG A 100 0.43 -13.61 -7.19
CA ARG A 100 -1.00 -13.92 -7.08
C ARG A 100 -1.57 -14.65 -8.29
N LEU A 101 -1.04 -14.40 -9.49
CA LEU A 101 -1.50 -15.01 -10.74
C LEU A 101 -0.87 -16.39 -11.03
N LYS A 102 0.32 -16.69 -10.50
CA LYS A 102 1.00 -18.01 -10.60
C LYS A 102 0.11 -19.22 -10.26
N PRO A 103 -0.66 -19.26 -9.15
CA PRO A 103 -1.53 -20.39 -8.84
C PRO A 103 -2.64 -20.57 -9.86
N ILE A 104 -3.25 -19.48 -10.32
CA ILE A 104 -4.30 -19.49 -11.34
C ILE A 104 -3.73 -20.03 -12.66
N GLN A 105 -2.57 -19.55 -13.10
CA GLN A 105 -1.90 -20.06 -14.30
C GLN A 105 -1.52 -21.55 -14.18
N SER A 106 -1.16 -22.01 -12.98
CA SER A 106 -0.83 -23.42 -12.73
C SER A 106 -2.09 -24.30 -12.78
N PHE A 107 -3.21 -23.80 -12.26
CA PHE A 107 -4.52 -24.44 -12.39
C PHE A 107 -4.98 -24.52 -13.85
N PHE A 108 -4.89 -23.45 -14.64
CA PHE A 108 -5.21 -23.49 -16.07
C PHE A 108 -4.31 -24.46 -16.85
N ARG A 109 -3.00 -24.51 -16.54
CA ARG A 109 -2.09 -25.51 -17.14
C ARG A 109 -2.49 -26.94 -16.78
N PHE A 110 -2.91 -27.18 -15.54
CA PHE A 110 -3.44 -28.46 -15.10
C PHE A 110 -4.72 -28.84 -15.87
N LEU A 111 -5.68 -27.93 -15.98
CA LEU A 111 -6.91 -28.15 -16.74
C LEU A 111 -6.63 -28.48 -18.21
N LYS A 112 -5.74 -27.71 -18.84
CA LYS A 112 -5.35 -27.92 -20.25
C LYS A 112 -4.69 -29.30 -20.47
N ARG A 113 -3.98 -29.81 -19.47
CA ARG A 113 -3.35 -31.14 -19.50
C ARG A 113 -4.39 -32.26 -19.43
N GLN A 114 -5.51 -32.06 -18.73
CA GLN A 114 -6.58 -33.05 -18.61
C GLN A 114 -7.44 -33.15 -19.89
N THR A 115 -7.68 -32.03 -20.57
CA THR A 115 -8.49 -32.01 -21.82
C THR A 115 -7.78 -32.64 -23.03
N PHE A 116 -6.45 -32.71 -23.04
CA PHE A 116 -5.66 -33.26 -24.17
C PHE A 116 -5.55 -34.80 -24.18
N ASN A 117 -5.95 -35.48 -23.10
CA ASN A 117 -6.02 -36.95 -23.06
C ASN A 117 -7.34 -37.52 -23.64
N SER A 118 -8.11 -36.71 -24.36
CA SER A 118 -9.36 -37.10 -25.01
C SER A 118 -9.17 -38.16 -26.12
N SER A 119 -7.95 -38.36 -26.62
CA SER A 119 -7.62 -39.47 -27.53
C SER A 119 -7.64 -40.86 -26.87
N GLN A 120 -7.49 -40.97 -25.55
CA GLN A 120 -7.65 -42.24 -24.83
C GLN A 120 -9.11 -42.55 -24.48
N PHE A 121 -9.94 -41.53 -24.22
CA PHE A 121 -11.36 -41.72 -23.90
C PHE A 121 -12.19 -42.13 -25.13
N ALA A 122 -11.86 -41.62 -26.32
CA ALA A 122 -12.51 -42.03 -27.57
C ALA A 122 -12.24 -43.51 -27.93
N PHE A 123 -11.05 -44.02 -27.61
CA PHE A 123 -10.68 -45.43 -27.84
C PHE A 123 -11.48 -46.38 -26.93
N HIS A 124 -11.81 -45.96 -25.71
CA HIS A 124 -12.55 -46.78 -24.76
C HIS A 124 -14.06 -46.86 -25.07
N LEU A 125 -14.63 -45.82 -25.71
CA LEU A 125 -16.03 -45.82 -26.16
C LEU A 125 -16.23 -46.65 -27.43
N ASN A 126 -15.27 -46.64 -28.36
CA ASN A 126 -15.33 -47.49 -29.55
C ASN A 126 -15.22 -49.00 -29.22
N ASN A 127 -14.58 -49.36 -28.11
CA ASN A 127 -14.53 -50.75 -27.62
C ASN A 127 -15.72 -51.14 -26.72
N LEU A 128 -16.52 -50.19 -26.23
CA LEU A 128 -17.70 -50.49 -25.40
C LEU A 128 -19.01 -50.57 -26.23
N ILE A 129 -19.05 -49.97 -27.42
CA ILE A 129 -20.22 -49.98 -28.31
C ILE A 129 -20.02 -51.06 -29.39
N LEU A 130 -19.78 -52.30 -28.97
CA LEU A 130 -20.07 -53.49 -29.78
C LEU A 130 -21.29 -54.17 -29.16
N PHE A 131 -22.46 -53.53 -29.29
CA PHE A 131 -23.72 -54.26 -29.12
C PHE A 131 -23.78 -55.35 -30.20
N PRO A 132 -24.07 -56.61 -29.83
CA PRO A 132 -24.23 -57.67 -30.82
C PRO A 132 -25.40 -57.30 -31.72
N LYS A 133 -25.16 -57.18 -33.03
CA LYS A 133 -26.23 -57.11 -34.02
C LYS A 133 -27.00 -58.43 -33.93
N TYR A 134 -28.16 -58.42 -33.28
CA TYR A 134 -29.12 -59.51 -33.36
C TYR A 134 -29.53 -59.69 -34.83
N LYS A 135 -29.15 -60.83 -35.40
CA LYS A 135 -29.62 -61.28 -36.72
C LYS A 135 -31.05 -61.78 -36.51
N MET A 136 -32.07 -61.01 -36.90
CA MET A 136 -33.40 -61.58 -37.08
C MET A 136 -33.41 -62.40 -38.37
N ASN A 137 -33.43 -63.72 -38.23
CA ASN A 137 -33.71 -64.63 -39.33
C ASN A 137 -35.22 -64.77 -39.47
N SER A 138 -35.76 -64.28 -40.58
CA SER A 138 -37.04 -64.71 -41.13
C SER A 138 -36.89 -66.10 -41.74
N ALA A 139 -37.55 -67.10 -41.15
CA ALA A 139 -37.90 -68.35 -41.80
C ALA A 139 -39.38 -68.60 -41.52
N GLY A 140 -40.16 -68.72 -42.59
CA GLY A 140 -41.61 -68.60 -42.60
C GLY A 140 -42.40 -69.78 -42.05
N PHE A 141 -43.66 -69.47 -41.78
CA PHE A 141 -44.82 -70.14 -42.35
C PHE A 141 -45.70 -69.08 -43.03
#